data_AF-A0A3E4PDW3-F1
#
_entry.id   AF-A0A3E4PDW3-F1
#
_cell.length_a   1.000
_cell.length_b   1.000
_cell.length_c   1.000
_cell.angle_alpha   90.00
_cell.angle_beta   90.00
_cell.angle_gamma   90.00
#
_symmetry.space_group_name_H-M   'P 1'
#
loop_
_entity.id
_entity.type
_entity.pdbx_description
1 polymer ?
#
loop_
_entity_poly.entity_id
_entity_poly.type
_entity_poly.pdbx_seq_one_letter_code
_entity_poly.pdbx_strand_id
1 'polypeptide(L)' 'MEAIFDAAYLLFDLVAAIIISFGCYLPVTLFSKTKPKVGLLMIPKTCAYMWIIAMGLQLLF' A
#
# COMPACT_ATOMS: atom_id res chain seq x y z
N MET A 1 -27.23 -2.69 -5.33
CA MET A 1 -26.48 -1.80 -6.23
C MET A 1 -25.34 -1.15 -5.47
N GLU A 2 -25.63 -0.52 -4.33
CA GLU A 2 -24.64 -0.02 -3.34
C GLU A 2 -23.51 -0.99 -3.01
N ALA A 3 -23.79 -2.20 -2.51
CA ALA A 3 -22.76 -3.17 -2.09
C ALA A 3 -21.79 -3.61 -3.21
N ILE A 4 -22.21 -3.57 -4.47
CA ILE A 4 -21.34 -3.89 -5.61
C ILE A 4 -20.36 -2.74 -5.84
N PHE A 5 -20.81 -1.50 -5.63
CA PHE A 5 -20.01 -0.29 -5.79
C PHE A 5 -18.95 -0.17 -4.69
N ASP A 6 -19.32 -0.45 -3.43
CA ASP A 6 -18.37 -0.52 -2.30
C ASP A 6 -17.29 -1.58 -2.51
N ALA A 7 -17.67 -2.79 -2.95
CA ALA A 7 -16.73 -3.86 -3.23
C ALA A 7 -15.75 -3.50 -4.36
N ALA A 8 -16.23 -2.80 -5.40
CA ALA A 8 -15.39 -2.34 -6.50
C ALA A 8 -14.37 -1.28 -6.04
N TYR A 9 -14.76 -0.34 -5.17
CA TYR A 9 -13.85 0.64 -4.58
C TYR A 9 -12.79 0.00 -3.69
N LEU A 10 -13.17 -0.92 -2.80
CA LEU A 10 -12.22 -1.64 -1.96
C LEU A 10 -11.20 -2.44 -2.77
N LEU A 11 -11.64 -3.09 -3.85
CA LEU A 11 -10.74 -3.78 -4.78
C LEU A 11 -9.75 -2.81 -5.43
N PHE A 12 -10.22 -1.64 -5.85
CA PHE A 12 -9.35 -0.64 -6.48
C PHE A 12 -8.33 -0.07 -5.50
N ASP A 13 -8.75 0.25 -4.27
CA ASP A 13 -7.87 0.76 -3.22
C ASP A 13 -6.86 -0.29 -2.74
N LEU A 14 -7.25 -1.56 -2.68
CA LEU A 14 -6.33 -2.67 -2.39
C LEU A 14 -5.24 -2.76 -3.46
N VAL A 15 -5.62 -2.72 -4.74
CA VAL A 15 -4.66 -2.76 -5.85
C VAL A 15 -3.73 -1.54 -5.81
N ALA A 16 -4.26 -0.34 -5.55
CA ALA A 16 -3.46 0.86 -5.38
C ALA A 16 -2.46 0.72 -4.22
N ALA A 17 -2.89 0.23 -3.07
CA ALA A 17 -2.03 0.03 -1.90
C ALA A 17 -0.91 -1.01 -2.17
N ILE A 18 -1.20 -2.07 -2.92
CA ILE A 18 -0.20 -3.07 -3.33
C ILE A 18 0.83 -2.45 -4.27
N ILE A 19 0.38 -1.70 -5.29
CA ILE A 19 1.27 -1.03 -6.25
C ILE A 19 2.18 -0.03 -5.53
N ILE A 20 1.63 0.77 -4.61
CA ILE A 20 2.41 1.72 -3.80
C ILE A 20 3.43 0.97 -2.94
N SER A 21 3.04 -0.11 -2.28
CA SER A 21 3.94 -0.90 -1.43
C SER A 21 5.12 -1.49 -2.22
N PHE A 22 4.85 -2.15 -3.35
CA PHE A 22 5.89 -2.72 -4.20
C PHE A 22 6.72 -1.66 -4.91
N GLY A 23 6.07 -0.59 -5.38
CA GLY A 23 6.71 0.54 -6.05
C GLY A 23 7.68 1.30 -5.15
N CYS A 24 7.38 1.41 -3.85
CA CYS A 24 8.33 1.97 -2.88
C CYS A 24 9.39 0.96 -2.44
N TYR A 25 9.13 -0.35 -2.48
CA TYR A 25 10.06 -1.37 -2.01
C TYR A 25 11.15 -1.72 -3.05
N LEU A 26 10.78 -1.86 -4.33
CA LEU A 26 11.72 -2.15 -5.42
C LEU A 26 12.92 -1.19 -5.52
N PRO A 27 12.74 0.15 -5.50
CA PRO A 27 13.87 1.08 -5.54
C PRO A 27 14.68 1.03 -4.23
N VAL A 28 14.07 0.72 -3.09
CA VAL A 28 14.79 0.55 -1.81
C VAL A 28 15.73 -0.63 -1.92
N THR A 29 15.25 -1.79 -2.36
CA THR A 29 16.08 -3.00 -2.41
C THR A 29 17.21 -2.90 -3.42
N LEU A 30 16.97 -2.27 -4.58
CA LEU A 30 17.97 -2.13 -5.64
C LEU A 30 19.04 -1.07 -5.32
N PHE A 31 18.67 0.05 -4.69
CA PHE A 31 19.56 1.20 -4.51
C PHE A 31 20.02 1.45 -3.06
N SER A 32 19.60 0.63 -2.08
CA SER A 32 19.92 0.81 -0.65
C SER A 32 21.42 0.94 -0.37
N LYS A 33 22.27 0.22 -1.11
CA LYS A 33 23.73 0.24 -0.91
C LYS A 33 24.43 1.47 -1.51
N THR A 34 23.84 2.09 -2.54
CA THR A 34 24.47 3.19 -3.29
C THR A 34 23.95 4.57 -2.84
N LYS A 35 22.69 4.65 -2.41
CA LYS A 35 22.03 5.89 -2.00
C LYS A 35 21.23 5.63 -0.70
N PRO A 36 21.82 5.76 0.50
CA PRO A 36 21.14 5.40 1.76
C PRO A 36 19.84 6.17 2.01
N LYS A 37 19.69 7.37 1.43
CA LYS A 37 18.45 8.17 1.51
C LYS A 37 17.23 7.50 0.89
N VAL A 38 17.39 6.53 -0.02
CA VAL A 38 16.26 5.79 -0.59
C VAL A 38 15.55 4.93 0.46
N GLY A 39 16.22 4.57 1.57
CA GLY A 39 15.59 3.87 2.70
C GLY A 39 14.41 4.63 3.32
N LEU A 40 14.31 5.95 3.12
CA LEU A 40 13.17 6.74 3.58
C LEU A 40 11.84 6.31 2.92
N LEU A 41 11.89 5.69 1.72
CA LEU A 41 10.72 5.12 1.03
C LEU A 41 10.08 3.94 1.80
N MET A 42 10.71 3.43 2.85
CA MET A 42 10.09 2.46 3.76
C MET A 42 8.95 3.06 4.59
N ILE A 43 8.93 4.38 4.83
CA ILE A 43 7.84 5.05 5.55
C ILE A 43 6.53 4.99 4.73
N PRO A 44 6.49 5.44 3.45
CA PRO A 44 5.33 5.25 2.58
C PRO A 44 4.84 3.80 2.49
N LYS A 45 5.77 2.83 2.46
CA LYS A 45 5.43 1.40 2.43
C LYS A 45 4.63 0.97 3.67
N THR A 46 5.05 1.42 4.85
CA THR A 46 4.34 1.12 6.11
C THR A 46 2.98 1.82 6.17
N CYS A 47 2.85 3.04 5.64
CA CYS A 47 1.56 3.72 5.52
C CYS A 47 0.58 2.95 4.63
N ALA A 48 1.05 2.37 3.52
CA ALA A 48 0.22 1.51 2.67
C ALA A 48 -0.28 0.27 3.42
N TYR A 49 0.54 -0.34 4.29
CA TYR A 49 0.10 -1.45 5.14
C TYR A 49 -0.95 -1.02 6.17
N MET A 50 -0.77 0.14 6.79
CA MET A 50 -1.77 0.70 7.72
C MET A 50 -3.12 0.95 7.02
N TRP A 51 -3.10 1.46 5.78
CA TRP A 51 -4.31 1.64 4.98
C TRP A 51 -5.00 0.30 4.71
N ILE A 52 -4.25 -0.73 4.27
CA ILE A 52 -4.81 -2.08 4.03
C ILE A 52 -5.47 -2.63 5.30
N ILE A 53 -4.86 -2.43 6.48
CA ILE A 53 -5.46 -2.86 7.76
C ILE A 53 -6.75 -2.09 8.04
N ALA A 54 -6.79 -0.77 7.81
CA ALA A 54 -7.98 0.04 8.02
C ALA A 54 -9.15 -0.43 7.13
N MET A 55 -8.89 -0.71 5.85
CA MET A 55 -9.89 -1.28 4.93
C MET A 55 -10.38 -2.66 5.39
N GLY A 56 -9.46 -3.51 5.85
CA GLY A 56 -9.81 -4.83 6.40
C GLY A 56 -10.64 -4.75 7.69
N LEU A 57 -10.36 -3.76 8.54
CA LEU A 57 -11.09 -3.53 9.78
C LEU A 57 -12.52 -3.04 9.53
N GLN A 58 -12.69 -2.14 8.55
CA GLN A 58 -14.00 -1.66 8.10
C GLN A 58 -14.87 -2.76 7.49
N LEU A 59 -14.27 -3.88 7.05
CA LEU A 59 -14.99 -5.04 6.54
C LEU A 59 -15.45 -5.98 7.66
N LEU A 60 -14.80 -5.91 8.83
CA LEU A 60 -15.08 -6.77 9.99
C LEU A 60 -16.20 -6.22 10.89
N PHE A 61 -16.38 -4.90 10.95
CA PHE A 61 -17.35 -4.20 11.79
C PHE A 61 -18.44 -3.53 10.95
#